data_AF-A0A806KGU8-F1
#
_entry.id   AF-A0A806KGU8-F1
#
_cell.length_a   1.000
_cell.length_b   1.000
_cell.length_c   1.000
_cell.angle_alpha   90.00
_cell.angle_beta   90.00
_cell.angle_gamma   90.00
#
_symmetry.space_group_name_H-M   'P 1'
#
loop_
_entity.id
_entity.type
_entity.pdbx_description
1 polymer ?
#
loop_
_entity_poly.entity_id
_entity_poly.type
_entity_poly.pdbx_seq_one_letter_code
_entity_poly.pdbx_strand_id
1 'polypeptide(L)' 'MSTNAEQVARMVDMLPDSEQLFALEFVKRLILAWDSDYTKVTPLEAAAIEEGREAIRRGEVFRDDEIDWDAPPVV' A
#
# COMPACT_ATOMS: atom_id res chain seq x y z
N MET A 1 -10.89 -2.20 -1.29
CA MET A 1 -10.58 -3.58 -1.74
C MET A 1 -11.63 -3.99 -2.76
N SER A 2 -11.27 -4.70 -3.83
CA SER A 2 -12.29 -5.24 -4.75
C SER A 2 -13.03 -6.40 -4.08
N THR A 3 -14.29 -6.64 -4.47
CA THR A 3 -15.12 -7.73 -3.94
C THR A 3 -14.45 -9.10 -4.06
N ASN A 4 -13.69 -9.31 -5.14
CA ASN A 4 -12.99 -10.57 -5.39
C ASN A 4 -11.74 -10.72 -4.51
N ALA A 5 -10.99 -9.64 -4.25
CA ALA A 5 -9.82 -9.70 -3.38
C ALA A 5 -10.23 -10.03 -1.93
N GLU A 6 -11.36 -9.48 -1.48
CA GLU A 6 -11.92 -9.78 -0.16
C GLU A 6 -12.38 -11.24 -0.06
N GLN A 7 -13.07 -11.76 -1.09
CA GLN A 7 -13.48 -13.17 -1.13
C GLN A 7 -12.29 -14.11 -1.09
N VAL A 8 -11.24 -13.84 -1.89
CA VAL A 8 -10.01 -14.64 -1.88
C VAL A 8 -9.36 -14.63 -0.50
N ALA A 9 -9.25 -13.46 0.15
CA ALA A 9 -8.66 -13.36 1.48
C ALA A 9 -9.44 -14.20 2.51
N ARG A 10 -10.78 -14.12 2.49
CA ARG A 10 -11.65 -14.93 3.37
C ARG A 10 -11.49 -16.43 3.12
N MET A 11 -11.35 -16.84 1.86
CA MET A 11 -11.14 -18.25 1.51
C MET A 11 -9.79 -18.76 2.00
N VAL A 12 -8.72 -17.97 1.86
CA VAL A 12 -7.37 -18.34 2.33
C VAL A 12 -7.33 -18.45 3.85
N ASP A 13 -7.99 -17.54 4.57
CA ASP A 13 -8.02 -17.51 6.04
C ASP A 13 -8.63 -18.78 6.67
N MET A 14 -9.50 -19.48 5.93
CA MET A 14 -10.13 -20.73 6.38
C MET A 14 -9.24 -21.97 6.19
N LEU A 15 -8.10 -21.86 5.49
CA LEU A 15 -7.22 -22.99 5.17
C LEU A 15 -6.27 -23.31 6.32
N PRO A 16 -5.69 -24.52 6.40
CA PRO A 16 -4.59 -24.84 7.31
C PRO A 16 -3.32 -24.01 6.99
N ASP A 17 -2.47 -23.78 7.99
CA ASP A 17 -1.26 -22.95 7.88
C ASP A 17 -0.36 -23.29 6.68
N SER A 18 -0.21 -24.58 6.36
CA SER A 18 0.60 -25.03 5.21
C SER A 18 0.05 -24.54 3.87
N GLU A 19 -1.28 -24.54 3.73
CA GLU A 19 -1.96 -24.09 2.52
C GLU A 19 -2.05 -22.56 2.46
N GLN A 20 -2.15 -21.89 3.61
CA GLN A 20 -2.04 -20.43 3.68
C GLN A 20 -0.65 -19.96 3.23
N LEU A 21 0.41 -20.64 3.68
CA LEU A 21 1.78 -20.34 3.27
C LEU A 21 1.96 -20.55 1.77
N PHE A 22 1.42 -21.63 1.21
CA PHE A 22 1.43 -21.86 -0.23
C PHE A 22 0.69 -20.75 -0.99
N ALA A 23 -0.51 -20.37 -0.54
CA ALA A 23 -1.29 -19.31 -1.16
C ALA A 23 -0.53 -17.97 -1.14
N LEU A 24 0.14 -17.65 -0.04
CA LEU A 24 0.97 -16.46 0.10
C LEU A 24 2.13 -16.46 -0.91
N GLU A 25 2.89 -17.54 -1.01
CA GLU A 25 4.01 -17.65 -1.96
C GLU A 25 3.53 -17.62 -3.41
N PHE A 26 2.37 -18.20 -3.70
CA PHE A 26 1.75 -18.12 -5.02
C PHE A 26 1.35 -16.69 -5.38
N VAL A 27 0.67 -15.97 -4.47
CA VAL A 27 0.28 -14.57 -4.68
C VAL A 27 1.51 -13.67 -4.86
N LYS A 28 2.57 -13.85 -4.07
CA LYS A 28 3.84 -13.13 -4.26
C LYS A 28 4.41 -13.31 -5.65
N ARG A 29 4.38 -14.54 -6.19
CA ARG A 29 4.82 -14.83 -7.56
C ARG A 29 3.96 -14.14 -8.61
N LEU A 30 2.64 -14.09 -8.41
CA LEU A 30 1.74 -13.35 -9.31
C LEU A 30 2.04 -11.84 -9.29
N ILE A 31 2.30 -11.28 -8.11
CA ILE A 31 2.68 -9.86 -7.97
C ILE A 31 4.01 -9.61 -8.68
N LEU A 32 5.04 -10.42 -8.46
CA LEU A 32 6.34 -10.28 -9.13
C LEU A 32 6.25 -10.41 -10.66
N ALA A 33 5.38 -11.28 -11.16
CA ALA A 33 5.16 -11.42 -12.60
C ALA A 33 4.38 -10.23 -13.18
N TRP A 34 3.48 -9.64 -12.41
CA TRP A 34 2.69 -8.48 -12.80
C TRP A 34 3.48 -7.17 -12.68
N ASP A 35 4.33 -7.06 -11.67
CA ASP A 35 5.13 -5.90 -11.29
C ASP A 35 6.47 -6.35 -10.69
N SER A 36 7.46 -6.57 -11.57
CA SER A 36 8.76 -7.13 -11.20
C SER A 36 9.61 -6.19 -10.36
N ASP A 37 9.36 -4.89 -10.46
CA ASP A 37 10.11 -3.82 -9.82
C ASP A 37 9.29 -3.08 -8.75
N TYR A 38 8.07 -3.55 -8.45
CA TYR A 38 7.16 -2.96 -7.47
C TYR A 38 6.84 -1.48 -7.70
N THR A 39 6.86 -1.03 -8.97
CA THR A 39 6.65 0.38 -9.33
C THR A 39 5.21 0.68 -9.73
N LYS A 40 4.35 -0.34 -9.89
CA LYS A 40 2.95 -0.15 -10.26
C LYS A 40 2.14 0.24 -9.05
N VAL A 41 1.44 1.36 -9.22
CA VAL A 41 0.53 1.89 -8.21
C VAL A 41 -0.90 1.48 -8.55
N THR A 42 -1.68 1.17 -7.53
CA THR A 42 -3.13 1.06 -7.67
C THR A 42 -3.72 2.41 -8.09
N PRO A 43 -4.91 2.46 -8.71
CA PRO A 43 -5.53 3.74 -9.08
C PRO A 43 -5.72 4.70 -7.90
N LEU A 44 -5.94 4.16 -6.69
CA LEU A 44 -6.04 4.95 -5.46
C LEU A 44 -4.70 5.58 -5.09
N GLU A 45 -3.62 4.80 -5.10
CA GLU A 45 -2.28 5.29 -4.81
C GLU A 45 -1.81 6.28 -5.88
N ALA A 46 -2.15 6.06 -7.15
CA ALA A 46 -1.89 7.01 -8.23
C ALA A 46 -2.58 8.36 -7.97
N ALA A 47 -3.84 8.34 -7.54
CA ALA A 47 -4.58 9.55 -7.19
C ALA A 47 -3.95 10.27 -5.99
N ALA A 48 -3.55 9.54 -4.95
CA ALA A 48 -2.87 10.10 -3.78
C ALA A 48 -1.50 10.72 -4.14
N ILE A 49 -0.74 10.08 -5.02
CA ILE A 49 0.53 10.63 -5.54
C ILE A 49 0.29 11.93 -6.30
N GLU A 50 -0.74 11.99 -7.14
CA GLU A 50 -1.06 13.20 -7.89
C GLU A 50 -1.51 14.33 -6.96
N GLU A 51 -2.36 14.03 -5.98
CA GLU A 51 -2.76 14.99 -4.94
C GLU A 51 -1.55 15.55 -4.20
N GLY A 52 -0.60 14.68 -3.80
CA GLY A 52 0.67 15.10 -3.20
C GLY A 52 1.50 15.99 -4.13
N ARG A 53 1.57 15.67 -5.43
CA ARG A 53 2.25 16.52 -6.43
C ARG A 53 1.59 17.89 -6.58
N GLU A 54 0.27 17.97 -6.48
CA GLU A 54 -0.46 19.25 -6.50
C GLU A 54 -0.25 20.04 -5.20
N ALA A 55 -0.22 19.38 -4.04
CA ALA A 55 0.10 20.02 -2.76
C ALA A 55 1.52 20.64 -2.79
N ILE A 56 2.50 19.90 -3.32
CA ILE A 56 3.86 20.40 -3.53
C ILE A 56 3.86 21.62 -4.47
N ARG A 57 3.12 21.56 -5.58
CA ARG A 57 2.99 22.69 -6.51
C ARG A 57 2.31 23.92 -5.88
N ARG A 58 1.36 23.71 -4.97
CA ARG A 58 0.70 24.77 -4.19
C ARG A 58 1.57 25.31 -3.05
N GLY A 59 2.73 24.71 -2.78
CA GLY A 59 3.62 25.11 -1.68
C GLY A 59 3.13 24.62 -0.31
N GLU A 60 2.21 23.65 -0.27
CA GLU A 60 1.73 22.99 0.94
C GLU A 60 2.75 21.93 1.41
N VAL A 61 4.00 22.36 1.59
CA VAL A 61 5.13 21.52 2.00
C VAL A 61 5.83 22.18 3.18
N PHE A 62 6.25 21.36 4.13
CA PHE A 62 7.12 21.77 5.23
C PHE A 62 8.51 21.27 4.94
N ARG A 63 9.51 22.08 5.25
CA ARG A 63 10.89 21.60 5.26
C ARG A 63 11.12 20.77 6.51
N ASP A 64 12.09 19.86 6.41
CA ASP A 64 12.44 18.96 7.51
C ASP A 64 12.83 19.72 8.81
N ASP A 65 13.49 20.88 8.65
CA ASP A 65 13.89 21.76 9.75
C ASP A 65 12.74 22.60 10.33
N GLU A 66 11.58 22.63 9.67
CA GLU A 66 10.36 23.29 10.14
C GLU A 66 9.47 22.34 10.96
N ILE A 67 9.79 21.05 10.99
CA ILE A 67 9.04 20.01 11.73
C ILE A 67 9.69 19.79 13.10
N ASP A 68 8.95 20.06 14.16
CA ASP A 68 9.36 19.69 15.53
C ASP A 68 9.09 18.20 15.76
N TRP A 69 10.09 17.38 15.47
CA TRP A 69 10.03 15.92 15.63
C TRP A 69 9.98 15.45 17.09
N ASP A 70 10.38 16.30 18.04
CA ASP A 70 10.38 16.01 19.48
C ASP A 70 9.08 16.46 20.17
N ALA A 71 8.14 17.05 19.41
CA ALA A 71 6.87 17.50 19.94
C ALA A 71 6.07 16.33 20.56
N PRO A 72 5.51 16.51 21.77
CA PRO A 72 4.65 15.50 22.37
C PRO A 72 3.38 15.31 21.53
N PRO A 73 2.82 14.08 21.45
CA PRO A 73 1.60 13.83 20.70
C PRO A 73 0.46 14.69 21.24
N VAL A 74 -0.24 15.39 20.34
CA VAL A 74 -1.43 16.18 20.69
C VAL A 74 -2.56 15.21 21.01
N VAL A 75 -2.95 15.18 22.30
CA VAL A 75 -4.00 14.31 22.86
C VAL A 75 -5.39 14.87 22.60
#